data_AF-A0A353ERN8-F1
#
_entry.id   AF-A0A353ERN8-F1
#
_cell.length_a   1.000
_cell.length_b   1.000
_cell.length_c   1.000
_cell.angle_alpha   90.00
_cell.angle_beta   90.00
_cell.angle_gamma   90.00
#
_symmetry.space_group_name_H-M   'P 1'
#
loop_
_entity.id
_entity.type
_entity.pdbx_description
1 polymer ?
#
loop_
_entity_poly.entity_id
_entity_poly.type
_entity_poly.pdbx_seq_one_letter_code
_entity_poly.pdbx_strand_id
1 'polypeptide(L)'
;MSFKKQKIFFLVLVFLSVTSVAEAFCPRNTPSRVANKFERHYDTDGDGCLNFAERGRYRTHQILGWELADTKKKKKHDLNKDMMLNPYEWQKYQEDLKNDPKVNLLPLLLL
;
A
#
# COMPACT_ATOMS: atom_id res chain seq x y z
N MET A 1 -48.49 -3.85 20.11
CA MET A 1 -47.08 -3.89 19.70
C MET A 1 -46.33 -2.78 20.43
N SER A 2 -45.26 -3.14 21.15
CA SER A 2 -44.73 -2.39 22.30
C SER A 2 -43.72 -1.30 21.89
N PHE A 3 -44.07 -0.04 22.17
CA PHE A 3 -43.25 1.18 21.94
C PHE A 3 -41.85 1.15 22.60
N LYS A 4 -41.57 0.20 23.51
CA LYS A 4 -40.25 0.06 24.16
C LYS A 4 -39.16 -0.51 23.23
N LYS A 5 -39.53 -1.34 22.23
CA LYS A 5 -38.52 -1.99 21.35
C LYS A 5 -37.92 -1.04 20.31
N GLN A 6 -38.67 -0.03 19.85
CA GLN A 6 -38.17 0.95 18.87
C GLN A 6 -37.09 1.89 19.43
N LYS A 7 -37.18 2.26 20.72
CA LYS A 7 -36.20 3.17 21.35
C LYS A 7 -34.80 2.56 21.48
N ILE A 8 -34.73 1.25 21.76
CA ILE A 8 -33.44 0.54 21.87
C ILE A 8 -32.75 0.45 20.51
N PHE A 9 -33.52 0.24 19.44
CA PHE A 9 -32.98 0.13 18.08
C PHE A 9 -32.36 1.46 17.60
N PHE A 10 -32.98 2.59 17.93
CA PHE A 10 -32.46 3.91 17.59
C PHE A 10 -31.16 4.24 18.34
N LEU A 11 -31.01 3.79 19.59
CA LEU A 11 -29.83 4.09 20.42
C LEU A 11 -28.60 3.29 19.97
N VAL A 12 -28.79 2.05 19.47
CA VAL A 12 -27.72 1.25 18.87
C VAL A 12 -27.27 1.84 17.52
N LEU A 13 -28.19 2.40 16.73
CA LEU A 13 -27.87 2.98 15.43
C LEU A 13 -27.02 4.27 15.55
N VAL A 14 -27.27 5.08 16.57
CA VAL A 14 -26.49 6.32 16.84
C VAL A 14 -25.09 5.99 17.39
N PHE A 15 -24.96 4.93 18.19
CA PHE A 15 -23.64 4.49 18.67
C PHE A 15 -22.75 3.92 17.55
N LEU A 16 -23.33 3.36 16.49
CA LEU A 16 -22.56 2.85 15.36
C LEU A 16 -22.05 3.92 14.39
N SER A 17 -22.62 5.12 14.39
CA SER A 17 -22.21 6.20 13.48
C SER A 17 -21.00 7.02 13.94
N VAL A 18 -20.48 6.77 15.15
CA VAL A 18 -19.26 7.44 15.67
C VAL A 18 -18.00 6.65 15.29
N THR A 19 -17.96 6.08 14.09
CA THR A 19 -16.72 5.54 13.53
C THR A 19 -15.90 6.70 12.96
N SER A 20 -15.15 7.33 13.88
CA SER A 20 -13.92 8.08 13.67
C SER A 20 -13.61 8.46 12.22
N VAL A 21 -13.93 9.69 11.85
CA VAL A 21 -13.22 10.38 10.77
C VAL A 21 -11.81 10.64 11.30
N ALA A 22 -10.89 9.70 11.09
CA ALA A 22 -9.47 9.98 11.24
C ALA A 22 -9.13 10.98 10.14
N GLU A 23 -9.19 12.27 10.46
CA GLU A 23 -8.69 13.31 9.58
C GLU A 23 -7.19 13.08 9.40
N ALA A 24 -6.80 12.79 8.16
CA ALA A 24 -5.42 12.76 7.69
C ALA A 24 -4.78 14.14 7.93
N PHE A 25 -4.28 14.35 9.14
CA PHE A 25 -3.76 15.62 9.59
C PHE A 25 -2.25 15.58 9.48
N CYS A 26 -1.69 16.15 8.40
CA CYS A 26 -0.25 16.34 8.29
C CYS A 26 0.20 17.31 9.38
N PRO A 27 1.02 16.87 10.36
CA PRO A 27 1.65 17.80 11.26
C PRO A 27 2.36 18.89 10.45
N ARG A 28 2.32 20.15 10.92
CA ARG A 28 2.99 21.27 10.24
C ARG A 28 4.50 21.03 9.99
N ASN A 29 5.09 20.06 10.70
CA ASN A 29 6.49 19.66 10.60
C ASN A 29 6.73 18.37 9.79
N THR A 30 5.69 17.71 9.25
CA THR A 30 5.87 16.59 8.32
C THR A 30 6.12 17.09 6.91
N PRO A 31 7.12 16.53 6.22
CA PRO A 31 7.45 17.00 4.90
C PRO A 31 6.48 16.46 3.84
N SER A 32 5.63 17.35 3.34
CA SER A 32 4.76 17.17 2.17
C SER A 32 3.58 16.20 2.35
N ARG A 33 2.40 16.70 1.99
CA ARG A 33 1.19 15.90 1.81
C ARG A 33 1.36 15.00 0.60
N VAL A 34 0.85 13.77 0.70
CA VAL A 34 0.86 12.80 -0.40
C VAL A 34 0.02 13.33 -1.56
N ALA A 35 0.66 13.63 -2.68
CA ALA A 35 0.06 14.26 -3.86
C ALA A 35 -0.23 13.25 -4.99
N ASN A 36 0.55 12.17 -5.10
CA ASN A 36 0.46 11.24 -6.22
C ASN A 36 0.43 9.76 -5.78
N LYS A 37 0.14 8.87 -6.74
CA LYS A 37 0.03 7.42 -6.50
C LYS A 37 1.35 6.79 -6.02
N PHE A 38 2.49 7.31 -6.46
CA PHE A 38 3.80 6.81 -6.04
C PHE A 38 4.09 7.17 -4.58
N GLU A 39 3.78 8.38 -4.15
CA GLU A 39 3.93 8.80 -2.76
C GLU A 39 3.05 7.98 -1.81
N ARG A 40 1.82 7.60 -2.22
CA ARG A 40 0.97 6.69 -1.42
C ARG A 40 1.59 5.31 -1.18
N HIS A 41 2.50 4.86 -2.03
CA HIS A 41 3.20 3.59 -1.81
C HIS A 41 4.17 3.69 -0.62
N TYR A 42 4.67 4.90 -0.32
CA TYR A 42 5.60 5.16 0.77
C TYR A 42 4.92 5.60 2.07
N ASP A 43 3.68 6.11 1.99
CA ASP A 43 2.81 6.40 3.13
C ASP A 43 2.36 5.09 3.80
N THR A 44 3.16 4.62 4.76
CA THR A 44 3.01 3.30 5.38
C THR A 44 2.07 3.31 6.57
N ASP A 45 1.95 4.45 7.26
CA ASP A 45 1.00 4.65 8.35
C ASP A 45 -0.38 5.10 7.84
N GLY A 46 -0.49 5.55 6.59
CA GLY A 46 -1.73 5.93 5.95
C GLY A 46 -2.27 7.26 6.45
N ASP A 47 -1.40 8.11 7.01
CA ASP A 47 -1.77 9.41 7.57
C ASP A 47 -1.97 10.50 6.49
N GLY A 48 -1.70 10.16 5.22
CA GLY A 48 -1.84 11.04 4.06
C GLY A 48 -0.65 11.97 3.85
N CYS A 49 0.44 11.75 4.57
CA CYS A 49 1.64 12.58 4.63
C CYS A 49 2.87 11.67 4.54
N LEU A 50 4.01 12.22 4.12
CA LEU A 50 5.26 11.47 4.17
C LEU A 50 6.06 11.95 5.36
N ASN A 51 6.33 11.06 6.31
CA ASN A 51 7.29 11.34 7.37
C ASN A 51 8.73 11.35 6.82
N PHE A 52 9.72 11.67 7.66
CA PHE A 52 11.11 11.80 7.21
C PHE A 52 11.67 10.50 6.60
N ALA A 53 11.34 9.35 7.18
CA ALA A 53 11.82 8.05 6.71
C ALA A 53 11.16 7.67 5.38
N GLU A 54 9.85 7.86 5.26
CA GLU A 54 9.09 7.57 4.03
C GLU A 54 9.52 8.47 2.88
N ARG A 55 9.72 9.76 3.16
CA ARG A 55 10.29 10.70 2.20
C ARG A 55 11.71 10.30 1.77
N GLY A 56 12.51 9.78 2.69
CA GLY A 56 13.83 9.24 2.39
C GLY A 56 13.75 8.13 1.34
N ARG A 57 12.88 7.15 1.56
CA ARG A 57 12.64 6.05 0.62
C ARG A 57 12.10 6.54 -0.73
N TYR A 58 11.13 7.46 -0.71
CA TYR A 58 10.60 8.06 -1.93
C TYR A 58 11.68 8.80 -2.74
N ARG A 59 12.55 9.57 -2.09
CA ARG A 59 13.67 10.24 -2.77
C ARG A 59 14.68 9.24 -3.33
N THR A 60 15.00 8.20 -2.58
CA THR A 60 15.88 7.13 -3.07
C THR A 60 15.32 6.52 -4.34
N HIS A 61 14.01 6.26 -4.40
CA HIS A 61 13.35 5.79 -5.61
C HIS A 61 13.43 6.78 -6.77
N GLN A 62 13.23 8.07 -6.52
CA GLN A 62 13.39 9.10 -7.56
C GLN A 62 14.81 9.16 -8.13
N ILE A 63 15.83 8.88 -7.32
CA ILE A 63 17.24 8.91 -7.73
C ILE A 63 17.62 7.61 -8.46
N LEU A 64 17.23 6.46 -7.92
CA LEU A 64 17.66 5.16 -8.41
C LEU A 64 16.78 4.60 -9.52
N GLY A 65 15.49 4.98 -9.56
CA GLY A 65 14.52 4.50 -10.54
C GLY A 65 14.24 3.00 -10.45
N TRP A 66 14.46 2.39 -9.29
CA TRP A 66 14.25 0.96 -9.07
C TRP A 66 12.76 0.58 -9.05
N GLU A 67 12.47 -0.66 -9.43
CA GLU A 67 11.09 -1.15 -9.47
C GLU A 67 10.47 -1.21 -8.07
N LEU A 68 9.21 -0.77 -7.96
CA LEU A 68 8.50 -0.79 -6.68
C LEU A 68 8.08 -2.20 -6.28
N ALA A 69 8.17 -2.52 -4.99
CA ALA A 69 7.61 -3.72 -4.41
C ALA A 69 6.08 -3.55 -4.15
N ASP A 70 5.33 -3.21 -5.19
CA ASP A 70 3.90 -2.85 -5.11
C ASP A 70 2.98 -4.08 -4.99
N THR A 71 3.33 -5.19 -5.62
CA THR A 71 2.54 -6.43 -5.58
C THR A 71 3.00 -7.39 -4.50
N LYS A 72 2.11 -8.27 -4.02
CA LYS A 72 2.44 -9.34 -3.07
C LYS A 72 3.60 -10.23 -3.55
N LYS A 73 3.73 -10.48 -4.85
CA LYS A 73 4.82 -11.28 -5.42
C LYS A 73 6.16 -10.52 -5.35
N LYS A 74 6.17 -9.24 -5.72
CA LYS A 74 7.36 -8.38 -5.60
C LYS A 74 7.78 -8.19 -4.14
N LYS A 75 6.84 -7.98 -3.21
CA LYS A 75 7.12 -7.85 -1.76
C LYS A 75 7.83 -9.06 -1.14
N LYS A 76 7.72 -10.27 -1.72
CA LYS A 76 8.48 -11.44 -1.26
C LYS A 76 9.97 -11.33 -1.57
N HIS A 77 10.32 -10.52 -2.57
CA HIS A 77 11.67 -10.34 -3.08
C HIS A 77 12.35 -9.07 -2.53
N ASP A 78 11.60 -8.17 -1.89
CA ASP A 78 12.12 -7.01 -1.15
C ASP A 78 12.71 -7.50 0.18
N LEU A 79 13.99 -7.89 0.16
CA LEU A 79 14.69 -8.53 1.28
C LEU A 79 15.07 -7.51 2.36
N ASN A 80 15.44 -6.30 1.93
CA ASN A 80 15.84 -5.21 2.82
C ASN A 80 14.63 -4.39 3.34
N LYS A 81 13.42 -4.65 2.83
CA LYS A 81 12.15 -3.99 3.21
C LYS A 81 12.19 -2.49 2.98
N ASP A 82 12.85 -2.06 1.90
CA ASP A 82 12.93 -0.66 1.51
C ASP A 82 11.78 -0.23 0.58
N MET A 83 10.86 -1.16 0.29
CA MET A 83 9.68 -0.99 -0.58
C MET A 83 10.01 -0.88 -2.08
N MET A 84 11.25 -1.19 -2.45
CA MET A 84 11.74 -1.27 -3.83
C MET A 84 12.36 -2.65 -4.07
N LEU A 85 12.72 -2.91 -5.31
CA LEU A 85 13.52 -4.05 -5.70
C LEU A 85 14.81 -3.52 -6.28
N ASN A 86 15.90 -3.70 -5.53
CA ASN A 86 17.22 -3.42 -6.06
C ASN A 86 17.54 -4.36 -7.25
N PRO A 87 18.60 -4.11 -8.05
CA PRO A 87 18.89 -4.92 -9.24
C PRO A 87 18.99 -6.43 -8.98
N TYR A 88 19.51 -6.82 -7.82
CA TYR A 88 19.64 -8.21 -7.42
C TYR A 88 18.28 -8.85 -7.07
N GLU A 89 17.46 -8.16 -6.29
CA GLU A 89 16.10 -8.60 -5.93
C GLU A 89 15.18 -8.66 -7.16
N TRP A 90 15.32 -7.69 -8.07
CA TRP A 90 14.61 -7.67 -9.34
C TRP A 90 14.97 -8.86 -10.22
N GLN A 91 16.25 -9.21 -10.32
CA GLN A 91 16.69 -10.38 -11.08
C GLN A 91 16.04 -11.66 -10.55
N LYS A 92 16.06 -11.89 -9.23
CA LYS A 92 15.40 -13.06 -8.63
C LYS A 92 13.91 -13.10 -8.92
N TYR A 93 13.24 -11.95 -8.80
CA TYR A 93 11.83 -11.84 -9.15
C TYR A 93 11.55 -12.22 -10.62
N GLN A 94 12.42 -11.82 -11.55
CA GLN A 94 12.29 -12.20 -12.97
C GLN A 94 12.51 -13.70 -13.21
N GLU A 95 13.47 -14.32 -12.51
CA GLU A 95 13.69 -15.77 -12.56
C GLU A 95 12.46 -16.53 -12.05
N ASP A 96 11.87 -16.10 -10.94
CA ASP A 96 10.63 -16.67 -10.40
C ASP A 96 9.45 -16.54 -11.36
N LEU A 97 9.34 -15.42 -12.09
CA LEU A 97 8.30 -15.25 -13.13
C LEU A 97 8.49 -16.22 -14.30
N LYS A 98 9.73 -16.46 -14.73
CA LYS A 98 10.04 -17.43 -15.80
C LYS A 98 9.76 -18.86 -15.38
N ASN A 99 9.88 -19.17 -14.09
CA ASN A 99 9.61 -20.50 -13.55
C ASN A 99 8.14 -20.70 -13.15
N ASP A 100 7.30 -19.66 -13.18
CA ASP A 100 5.87 -19.77 -12.88
C ASP A 100 5.16 -20.53 -14.02
N PRO A 101 4.62 -21.74 -13.78
CA PRO A 101 3.98 -22.55 -14.81
C PRO A 101 2.78 -21.86 -15.46
N LYS A 102 2.17 -20.86 -14.79
CA LYS A 102 1.07 -20.07 -15.37
C LYS A 102 1.53 -19.11 -16.47
N VAL A 103 2.79 -18.66 -16.43
CA VAL A 103 3.35 -17.73 -17.42
C VAL A 103 3.85 -18.49 -18.65
N ASN A 104 4.41 -19.69 -18.45
CA ASN A 104 4.91 -20.56 -19.53
C ASN A 104 3.84 -21.29 -20.35
N LEU A 105 2.55 -21.15 -20.03
CA LEU A 105 1.46 -21.72 -20.82
C LEU A 105 0.95 -20.80 -21.95
N LEU A 106 1.36 -19.52 -21.96
CA LEU A 106 0.94 -18.56 -22.98
C LEU A 106 1.43 -18.82 -24.42
N PRO A 107 2.62 -19.43 -24.69
CA PRO A 107 3.01 -19.74 -26.06
C PRO A 107 2.38 -21.03 -26.61
N LEU A 108 1.67 -21.83 -25.80
CA LEU A 108 1.15 -23.14 -26.21
C LEU A 108 -0.33 -23.16 -26.61
N LEU A 109 -1.06 -22.04 -26.46
CA LEU A 109 -2.48 -21.92 -26.81
C LEU A 109 -2.73 -21.21 -28.15
N LEU A 110 -1.67 -20.95 -28.94
CA LEU A 110 -1.75 -20.31 -30.26
C LEU A 110 -1.27 -21.22 -31.43
N LEU A 111 -1.11 -22.52 -31.18
CA LEU A 111 -0.88 -23.56 -32.20
C LEU A 111 -2.06 -24.53 -32.21
#